data_AF-A0A101GWL2-F1
#
_entry.id   AF-A0A101GWL2-F1
#
_cell.length_a   1.000
_cell.length_b   1.000
_cell.length_c   1.000
_cell.angle_alpha   90.00
_cell.angle_beta   90.00
_cell.angle_gamma   90.00
#
_symmetry.space_group_name_H-M   'P 1'
#
loop_
_entity.id
_entity.type
_entity.pdbx_description
1 polymer ?
#
loop_
_entity_poly.entity_id
_entity_poly.type
_entity_poly.pdbx_seq_one_letter_code
_entity_poly.pdbx_strand_id
1 'polypeptide(L)'
;MSKQSIADLAYNILEENHYPMHYRKITEEIMKIKEIKAEHPHHDVNALMGVDQRFVRYKRGIWGLLKWKYREANLPYTLTSYCLRNGTIYLTTYLKPYFSLSRDERPVEVTFIDSDGKEIKAIVDYRQKLISGFKEWYQKKGLKVNDTILIGLIEETKRTYFLIAEKDIKVNTEQDMGDSIYQILQEEGKPLSCLQIYTRVIKEEPTHQGLFEGYIQNILSNDNRFVEMQKNLWGLFEWLDKTEQLYLNLFTADNFNDFQQSLKKCFEFLGYDTQWCTDSQNKLLLAKAALDYKSYSLIVTGLPKNYNINMVHSLDWSGMRKAKEMINADSIILFSEKFYLKELIDRASEEAVQLYELSILDYLIKEH
;
A
#
# COMPACT_ATOMS: atom_id res chain seq x y z
N MET A 1 -3.99 -37.63 11.53
CA MET A 1 -4.40 -36.23 11.27
C MET A 1 -5.33 -35.81 12.38
N SER A 2 -5.01 -34.76 13.15
CA SER A 2 -5.89 -34.32 14.24
C SER A 2 -7.22 -33.83 13.66
N LYS A 3 -8.32 -34.18 14.32
CA LYS A 3 -9.66 -33.76 13.92
C LYS A 3 -9.77 -32.25 14.15
N GLN A 4 -9.74 -31.44 13.08
CA GLN A 4 -9.86 -29.98 13.20
C GLN A 4 -11.13 -29.60 13.97
N SER A 5 -10.98 -28.71 14.94
CA SER A 5 -12.10 -28.18 15.72
C SER A 5 -12.95 -27.23 14.87
N ILE A 6 -14.15 -26.88 15.33
CA ILE A 6 -14.99 -25.88 14.65
C ILE A 6 -14.28 -24.51 14.62
N ALA A 7 -13.57 -24.15 15.69
CA ALA A 7 -12.78 -22.93 15.73
C ALA A 7 -11.61 -22.96 14.73
N ASP A 8 -10.95 -24.11 14.54
CA ASP A 8 -9.89 -24.23 13.53
C ASP A 8 -10.45 -24.09 12.10
N LEU A 9 -11.63 -24.67 11.84
CA LEU A 9 -12.31 -24.49 10.55
C LEU A 9 -12.73 -23.04 10.33
N ALA A 10 -13.31 -22.39 11.35
CA ALA A 10 -13.64 -20.97 11.29
C ALA A 10 -12.41 -20.09 11.04
N TYR A 11 -11.28 -20.42 11.67
CA TYR A 11 -10.02 -19.71 11.48
C TYR A 11 -9.55 -19.85 10.03
N ASN A 12 -9.54 -21.07 9.48
CA ASN A 12 -9.12 -21.33 8.11
C ASN A 12 -10.05 -20.62 7.11
N ILE A 13 -11.36 -20.67 7.31
CA ILE A 13 -12.32 -19.97 6.43
C ILE A 13 -12.06 -18.46 6.42
N LEU A 14 -11.86 -17.86 7.60
CA LEU A 14 -11.52 -16.45 7.68
C LEU A 14 -10.15 -16.18 7.04
N GLU A 15 -9.14 -17.03 7.28
CA GLU A 15 -7.82 -16.91 6.68
C GLU A 15 -7.86 -16.98 5.15
N GLU A 16 -8.65 -17.90 4.58
CA GLU A 16 -8.85 -18.08 3.13
C GLU A 16 -9.69 -16.96 2.50
N ASN A 17 -10.62 -16.37 3.24
CA ASN A 17 -11.45 -15.28 2.74
C ASN A 17 -10.79 -13.91 2.90
N HIS A 18 -9.82 -13.76 3.82
CA HIS A 18 -9.08 -12.53 4.06
C HIS A 18 -9.91 -11.30 4.50
N TYR A 19 -11.18 -11.45 4.89
CA TYR A 19 -12.02 -10.38 5.45
C TYR A 19 -12.89 -10.84 6.64
N PRO A 20 -13.27 -9.93 7.58
CA PRO A 20 -14.20 -10.24 8.65
C PRO A 20 -15.56 -10.70 8.13
N MET A 21 -16.06 -11.82 8.64
CA MET A 21 -17.31 -12.43 8.19
C MET A 21 -18.36 -12.49 9.30
N HIS A 22 -19.64 -12.47 8.91
CA HIS A 22 -20.73 -12.74 9.85
C HIS A 22 -20.72 -14.20 10.28
N TYR A 23 -20.92 -14.47 11.57
CA TYR A 23 -20.84 -15.84 12.14
C TYR A 23 -21.77 -16.84 11.43
N ARG A 24 -22.92 -16.38 10.90
CA ARG A 24 -23.82 -17.23 10.09
C ARG A 24 -23.18 -17.71 8.80
N LYS A 25 -22.50 -16.82 8.06
CA LYS A 25 -21.77 -17.19 6.84
C LYS A 25 -20.59 -18.10 7.13
N ILE A 26 -19.85 -17.82 8.21
CA ILE A 26 -18.78 -18.72 8.68
C ILE A 26 -19.36 -20.12 8.96
N THR A 27 -20.53 -20.18 9.62
CA THR A 27 -21.21 -21.45 9.89
C THR A 27 -21.61 -22.18 8.61
N GLU A 28 -22.16 -21.48 7.62
CA GLU A 28 -22.52 -22.04 6.31
C GLU A 28 -21.30 -22.66 5.62
N GLU A 29 -20.16 -21.96 5.59
CA GLU A 29 -18.91 -22.47 5.02
C GLU A 29 -18.36 -23.67 5.82
N ILE A 30 -18.43 -23.65 7.16
CA ILE A 30 -18.04 -24.80 7.99
C ILE A 30 -18.91 -26.02 7.66
N MET A 31 -20.23 -25.83 7.51
CA MET A 31 -21.17 -26.92 7.25
C MET A 31 -20.97 -27.58 5.89
N LYS A 32 -20.36 -26.90 4.91
CA LYS A 32 -19.92 -27.52 3.65
C LYS A 32 -18.78 -28.52 3.85
N ILE A 33 -17.95 -28.31 4.87
CA ILE A 33 -16.76 -29.13 5.17
C ILE A 33 -17.09 -30.20 6.21
N LYS A 34 -17.89 -29.87 7.21
CA LYS A 34 -18.17 -30.70 8.39
C LYS A 34 -19.58 -30.46 8.91
N GLU A 35 -20.38 -31.52 8.97
CA GLU A 35 -21.72 -31.48 9.57
C GLU A 35 -21.67 -31.07 11.05
N ILE A 36 -22.44 -30.05 11.42
CA ILE A 36 -22.61 -29.59 12.80
C ILE A 36 -23.98 -30.07 13.30
N LYS A 37 -23.98 -31.08 14.18
CA LYS A 37 -25.20 -31.64 14.77
C LYS A 37 -25.68 -30.80 15.97
N ALA A 38 -26.24 -29.64 15.67
CA ALA A 38 -26.86 -28.74 16.64
C ALA A 38 -28.17 -28.19 16.08
N GLU A 39 -29.14 -27.91 16.94
CA GLU A 39 -30.42 -27.32 16.55
C GLU A 39 -30.24 -25.90 15.97
N HIS A 40 -29.27 -25.16 16.48
CA HIS A 40 -28.88 -23.84 15.97
C HIS A 40 -27.35 -23.72 15.81
N PRO A 41 -26.77 -24.31 14.74
CA PRO A 41 -25.32 -24.40 14.54
C PRO A 41 -24.58 -23.06 14.59
N HIS A 42 -25.25 -21.99 14.17
CA HIS A 42 -24.68 -20.65 14.12
C HIS A 42 -24.46 -20.04 15.51
N HIS A 43 -25.29 -20.38 16.50
CA HIS A 43 -25.10 -19.91 17.86
C HIS A 43 -23.86 -20.56 18.49
N ASP A 44 -23.65 -21.85 18.23
CA ASP A 44 -22.49 -22.59 18.73
C ASP A 44 -21.20 -22.09 18.11
N VAL A 45 -21.17 -21.91 16.78
CA VAL A 45 -19.99 -21.34 16.08
C VAL A 45 -19.65 -19.94 16.61
N ASN A 46 -20.67 -19.09 16.81
CA ASN A 46 -20.48 -17.75 17.39
C ASN A 46 -19.95 -17.80 18.83
N ALA A 47 -20.46 -18.71 19.66
CA ALA A 47 -19.97 -18.88 21.03
C ALA A 47 -18.52 -19.39 21.06
N LEU A 48 -18.18 -20.34 20.19
CA LEU A 48 -16.84 -20.89 20.07
C LEU A 48 -15.81 -19.85 19.63
N MET A 49 -16.14 -19.03 18.63
CA MET A 49 -15.27 -17.90 18.26
C MET A 49 -15.19 -16.85 19.39
N GLY A 50 -16.25 -16.70 20.19
CA GLY A 50 -16.24 -15.77 21.32
C GLY A 50 -15.38 -16.18 22.51
N VAL A 51 -15.00 -17.45 22.61
CA VAL A 51 -14.06 -17.95 23.63
C VAL A 51 -12.64 -18.15 23.08
N ASP A 52 -12.47 -18.21 21.77
CA ASP A 52 -11.18 -18.43 21.12
C ASP A 52 -10.47 -17.09 20.84
N GLN A 53 -9.31 -16.91 21.47
CA GLN A 53 -8.53 -15.66 21.45
C GLN A 53 -7.96 -15.30 20.07
N ARG A 54 -7.97 -16.24 19.11
CA ARG A 54 -7.55 -15.96 17.72
C ARG A 54 -8.56 -15.11 16.98
N PHE A 55 -9.78 -14.98 17.49
CA PHE A 55 -10.85 -14.21 16.88
C PHE A 55 -11.07 -12.89 17.61
N VAL A 56 -11.48 -11.88 16.86
CA VAL A 56 -11.88 -10.60 17.41
C VAL A 56 -13.21 -10.18 16.82
N ARG A 57 -14.09 -9.70 17.68
CA ARG A 57 -15.40 -9.22 17.28
C ARG A 57 -15.29 -7.76 16.84
N TYR A 58 -15.53 -7.50 15.57
CA TYR A 58 -15.52 -6.16 14.99
C TYR A 58 -16.79 -5.39 15.33
N LYS A 59 -17.94 -6.05 15.17
CA LYS A 59 -19.26 -5.53 15.51
C LYS A 59 -20.21 -6.68 15.83
N ARG A 60 -21.49 -6.40 16.07
CA ARG A 60 -22.46 -7.45 16.40
C ARG A 60 -22.55 -8.49 15.28
N GLY A 61 -22.09 -9.71 15.60
CA GLY A 61 -22.12 -10.85 14.70
C GLY A 61 -20.98 -10.95 13.68
N ILE A 62 -20.13 -9.94 13.56
CA ILE A 62 -18.97 -9.97 12.64
C ILE A 62 -17.71 -10.34 13.40
N TRP A 63 -17.04 -11.38 12.90
CA TRP A 63 -15.79 -11.90 13.44
C TRP A 63 -14.69 -11.75 12.41
N GLY A 64 -13.57 -11.22 12.86
CA GLY A 64 -12.32 -11.27 12.12
C GLY A 64 -11.27 -12.01 12.94
N LEU A 65 -10.10 -12.20 12.35
CA LEU A 65 -8.97 -12.72 13.09
C LEU A 65 -8.32 -11.60 13.90
N LEU A 66 -7.83 -11.91 15.11
CA LEU A 66 -7.04 -10.99 15.92
C LEU A 66 -5.85 -10.45 15.11
N LYS A 67 -5.34 -11.31 14.22
CA LYS A 67 -4.30 -10.99 13.24
C LYS A 67 -4.74 -9.95 12.18
N TRP A 68 -5.94 -9.41 12.20
CA TRP A 68 -6.31 -8.32 11.27
C TRP A 68 -6.38 -6.99 12.00
N LYS A 69 -6.78 -7.00 13.28
CA LYS A 69 -6.82 -5.82 14.14
C LYS A 69 -5.47 -5.15 14.31
N TYR A 70 -4.36 -5.90 14.20
CA TYR A 70 -3.04 -5.29 14.21
C TYR A 70 -2.82 -4.32 13.05
N ARG A 71 -3.54 -4.39 11.93
CA ARG A 71 -3.35 -3.45 10.81
C ARG A 71 -4.07 -2.12 11.02
N GLU A 72 -5.01 -2.08 11.94
CA GLU A 72 -5.95 -0.97 12.10
C GLU A 72 -5.54 0.01 13.19
N ALA A 73 -4.83 -0.45 14.23
CA ALA A 73 -4.34 0.41 15.31
C ALA A 73 -3.19 -0.26 16.08
N ASN A 74 -1.98 -0.21 15.53
CA ASN A 74 -0.77 -0.67 16.19
C ASN A 74 0.22 0.46 16.43
N LEU A 75 1.03 0.28 17.47
CA LEU A 75 2.21 1.07 17.75
C LEU A 75 3.42 0.18 17.47
N PRO A 76 4.24 0.52 16.47
CA PRO A 76 5.48 -0.18 16.23
C PRO A 76 6.46 0.15 17.36
N TYR A 77 7.15 -0.88 17.85
CA TYR A 77 8.19 -0.78 18.85
C TYR A 77 9.40 -1.60 18.42
N THR A 78 10.54 -0.94 18.24
CA THR A 78 11.79 -1.59 17.85
C THR A 78 12.54 -2.12 19.06
N LEU A 79 12.89 -3.40 19.04
CA LEU A 79 13.55 -4.07 20.16
C LEU A 79 15.03 -3.72 20.26
N THR A 80 15.46 -3.26 21.44
CA THR A 80 16.88 -3.05 21.77
C THR A 80 17.50 -4.30 22.41
N SER A 81 18.83 -4.34 22.48
CA SER A 81 19.57 -5.40 23.19
C SER A 81 19.15 -5.56 24.65
N TYR A 82 18.82 -4.45 25.33
CA TYR A 82 18.31 -4.46 26.70
C TYR A 82 16.92 -5.12 26.78
N CYS A 83 16.02 -4.79 25.86
CA CYS A 83 14.66 -5.34 25.82
C CYS A 83 14.69 -6.87 25.70
N LEU A 84 15.51 -7.39 24.79
CA LEU A 84 15.64 -8.84 24.56
C LEU A 84 16.25 -9.57 25.75
N ARG A 85 17.29 -9.00 26.37
CA ARG A 85 17.97 -9.61 27.51
C ARG A 85 17.06 -9.73 28.73
N ASN A 86 16.25 -8.71 28.98
CA ASN A 86 15.44 -8.59 30.19
C ASN A 86 13.98 -8.97 29.99
N GLY A 87 13.52 -9.17 28.75
CA GLY A 87 12.11 -9.44 28.44
C GLY A 87 11.23 -8.23 28.71
N THR A 88 11.70 -7.04 28.34
CA THR A 88 11.04 -5.77 28.64
C THR A 88 10.69 -4.96 27.39
N ILE A 89 9.84 -3.95 27.58
CA ILE A 89 9.51 -2.88 26.63
C ILE A 89 9.61 -1.56 27.40
N TYR A 90 10.29 -0.55 26.86
CA TYR A 90 10.30 0.77 27.48
C TYR A 90 8.97 1.50 27.26
N LEU A 91 8.41 2.06 28.32
CA LEU A 91 7.27 2.99 28.27
C LEU A 91 7.73 4.34 27.71
N THR A 92 7.92 4.40 26.40
CA THR A 92 8.23 5.63 25.66
C THR A 92 7.08 6.63 25.75
N THR A 93 7.35 7.89 25.39
CA THR A 93 6.35 8.96 25.42
C THR A 93 5.11 8.63 24.59
N TYR A 94 5.26 7.89 23.49
CA TYR A 94 4.14 7.49 22.64
C TYR A 94 3.39 6.25 23.13
N LEU A 95 4.03 5.33 23.87
CA LEU A 95 3.36 4.16 24.45
C LEU A 95 2.58 4.52 25.72
N LYS A 96 3.10 5.44 26.54
CA LYS A 96 2.49 5.82 27.83
C LYS A 96 0.98 6.12 27.77
N PRO A 97 0.45 6.90 26.80
CA PRO A 97 -0.99 7.15 26.70
C PRO A 97 -1.84 5.87 26.65
N TYR A 98 -1.36 4.83 25.97
CA TYR A 98 -2.09 3.57 25.77
C TYR A 98 -2.12 2.67 27.01
N PHE A 99 -1.24 2.96 27.96
CA PHE A 99 -1.19 2.30 29.24
C PHE A 99 -1.57 3.27 30.36
N SER A 100 -2.25 4.40 30.14
CA SER A 100 -2.55 5.39 31.20
C SER A 100 -3.71 4.95 32.12
N LEU A 101 -3.56 3.78 32.76
CA LEU A 101 -4.61 3.05 33.47
C LEU A 101 -4.71 3.37 34.98
N SER A 102 -3.80 4.19 35.51
CA SER A 102 -3.72 4.48 36.93
C SER A 102 -3.10 5.86 37.19
N ARG A 103 -3.74 6.67 38.05
CA ARG A 103 -3.13 7.89 38.64
C ARG A 103 -2.13 7.55 39.74
N ASP A 104 -2.15 6.32 40.22
CA ASP A 104 -1.27 5.79 41.25
C ASP A 104 -0.08 5.09 40.56
N GLU A 105 1.15 5.47 40.88
CA GLU A 105 2.38 4.98 40.20
C GLU A 105 2.71 3.50 40.49
N ARG A 106 1.74 2.72 40.96
CA ARG A 106 1.93 1.31 41.29
C ARG A 106 2.03 0.48 40.01
N PRO A 107 2.80 -0.63 40.03
CA PRO A 107 2.81 -1.57 38.92
C PRO A 107 1.41 -2.13 38.65
N VAL A 108 1.05 -2.20 37.37
CA VAL A 108 -0.27 -2.66 36.90
C VAL A 108 -0.10 -3.94 36.08
N GLU A 109 -0.84 -4.98 36.43
CA GLU A 109 -0.94 -6.19 35.61
C GLU A 109 -1.77 -5.92 34.34
N VAL A 110 -1.24 -6.39 33.21
CA VAL A 110 -1.87 -6.34 31.90
C VAL A 110 -1.68 -7.68 31.19
N THR A 111 -2.57 -7.98 30.24
CA THR A 111 -2.47 -9.21 29.44
C THR A 111 -2.23 -8.86 28.00
N PHE A 112 -1.21 -9.48 27.39
CA PHE A 112 -0.99 -9.42 25.95
C PHE A 112 -1.41 -10.73 25.30
N ILE A 113 -1.94 -10.66 24.09
CA ILE A 113 -2.32 -11.81 23.27
C ILE A 113 -1.47 -11.79 21.99
N ASP A 114 -0.78 -12.89 21.70
CA ASP A 114 0.03 -12.99 20.49
C ASP A 114 -0.76 -13.40 19.24
N SER A 115 -0.08 -13.45 18.10
CA SER A 115 -0.66 -13.83 16.80
C SER A 115 -1.28 -15.24 16.78
N ASP A 116 -0.85 -16.10 17.70
CA ASP A 116 -1.35 -17.47 17.85
C ASP A 116 -2.50 -17.55 18.88
N GLY A 117 -2.93 -16.42 19.44
CA GLY A 117 -3.95 -16.35 20.49
C GLY A 117 -3.41 -16.71 21.88
N LYS A 118 -2.09 -16.75 22.09
CA LYS A 118 -1.50 -17.10 23.40
C LYS A 118 -1.38 -15.88 24.30
N GLU A 119 -1.83 -16.06 25.54
CA GLU A 119 -1.73 -15.03 26.57
C GLU A 119 -0.30 -14.90 27.12
N ILE A 120 0.12 -13.67 27.34
CA ILE A 120 1.39 -13.26 27.94
C ILE A 120 1.04 -12.30 29.07
N LYS A 121 1.29 -12.72 30.31
CA LYS A 121 1.09 -11.86 31.47
C LYS A 121 2.26 -10.89 31.58
N ALA A 122 1.96 -9.61 31.75
CA ALA A 122 2.97 -8.57 31.84
C ALA A 122 2.62 -7.55 32.93
N ILE A 123 3.65 -6.85 33.40
CA ILE A 123 3.54 -5.81 34.44
C ILE A 123 4.04 -4.50 33.86
N VAL A 124 3.18 -3.47 33.89
CA VAL A 124 3.48 -2.09 33.53
C VAL A 124 3.96 -1.36 34.79
N ASP A 125 5.23 -0.96 34.84
CA ASP A 125 5.83 -0.18 35.92
C ASP A 125 6.12 1.25 35.43
N TYR A 126 5.31 2.21 35.86
CA TYR A 126 5.46 3.61 35.48
C TYR A 126 6.69 4.29 36.09
N ARG A 127 7.16 3.83 37.27
CA ARG A 127 8.34 4.38 37.94
C ARG A 127 9.61 4.00 37.20
N GLN A 128 9.71 2.73 36.84
CA GLN A 128 10.84 2.23 36.05
C GLN A 128 10.69 2.55 34.55
N LYS A 129 9.50 3.01 34.11
CA LYS A 129 9.16 3.28 32.71
C LYS A 129 9.35 2.03 31.85
N LEU A 130 8.93 0.88 32.35
CA LEU A 130 9.12 -0.42 31.72
C LEU A 130 7.83 -1.25 31.78
N ILE A 131 7.63 -2.08 30.76
CA ILE A 131 6.72 -3.22 30.79
C ILE A 131 7.60 -4.47 30.81
N SER A 132 7.31 -5.42 31.71
CA SER A 132 8.09 -6.65 31.88
C SER A 132 7.19 -7.88 31.74
N GLY A 133 7.77 -9.01 31.31
CA GLY A 133 7.04 -10.28 31.15
C GLY A 133 7.22 -10.98 29.80
N PHE A 134 8.04 -10.42 28.89
CA PHE A 134 8.12 -10.90 27.51
C PHE A 134 9.27 -11.87 27.22
N LYS A 135 10.07 -12.23 28.22
CA LYS A 135 11.33 -12.96 28.01
C LYS A 135 11.12 -14.30 27.30
N GLU A 136 10.20 -15.12 27.78
CA GLU A 136 9.89 -16.42 27.18
C GLU A 136 9.30 -16.25 25.77
N TRP A 137 8.44 -15.25 25.58
CA TRP A 137 7.83 -14.98 24.30
C TRP A 137 8.85 -14.53 23.24
N TYR A 138 9.78 -13.62 23.59
CA TYR A 138 10.87 -13.19 22.70
C TYR A 138 11.76 -14.36 22.27
N GLN A 139 12.11 -15.26 23.21
CA GLN A 139 12.90 -16.45 22.92
C GLN A 139 12.17 -17.40 21.97
N LYS A 140 10.90 -17.67 22.25
CA LYS A 140 10.07 -18.58 21.44
C LYS A 140 9.85 -18.04 20.02
N LYS A 141 9.65 -16.74 19.86
CA LYS A 141 9.52 -16.07 18.54
C LYS A 141 10.87 -15.81 17.86
N GLY A 142 11.99 -16.12 18.51
CA GLY A 142 13.34 -15.94 17.98
C GLY A 142 13.63 -14.49 17.58
N LEU A 143 13.21 -13.51 18.40
CA LEU A 143 13.36 -12.09 18.10
C LEU A 143 14.82 -11.62 18.25
N LYS A 144 15.25 -10.70 17.39
CA LYS A 144 16.60 -10.12 17.36
C LYS A 144 16.58 -8.62 17.59
N VAL A 145 17.76 -8.05 17.83
CA VAL A 145 17.92 -6.60 17.97
C VAL A 145 17.47 -5.96 16.67
N ASN A 146 16.72 -4.85 16.77
CA ASN A 146 16.06 -4.15 15.68
C ASN A 146 14.85 -4.84 15.05
N ASP A 147 14.42 -6.02 15.53
CA ASP A 147 13.11 -6.55 15.16
C ASP A 147 12.02 -5.60 15.70
N THR A 148 10.98 -5.35 14.88
CA THR A 148 9.82 -4.57 15.28
C THR A 148 8.72 -5.48 15.83
N ILE A 149 8.11 -5.05 16.93
CA ILE A 149 6.87 -5.62 17.45
C ILE A 149 5.75 -4.59 17.35
N LEU A 150 4.54 -5.06 17.10
CA LEU A 150 3.33 -4.26 17.01
C LEU A 150 2.52 -4.47 18.29
N ILE A 151 2.17 -3.37 18.93
CA ILE A 151 1.39 -3.34 20.17
C ILE A 151 0.10 -2.58 19.93
N GLY A 152 -1.03 -3.08 20.41
CA GLY A 152 -2.24 -2.29 20.40
C GLY A 152 -3.32 -2.80 21.34
N LEU A 153 -4.33 -1.97 21.55
CA LEU A 153 -5.36 -2.21 22.55
C LEU A 153 -6.45 -3.14 21.99
N ILE A 154 -6.71 -4.25 22.69
CA ILE A 154 -7.83 -5.13 22.37
C ILE A 154 -9.08 -4.68 23.10
N GLU A 155 -8.99 -4.56 24.44
CA GLU A 155 -10.11 -4.22 25.33
C GLU A 155 -9.59 -3.43 26.54
N GLU A 156 -10.03 -2.18 26.67
CA GLU A 156 -9.57 -1.24 27.71
C GLU A 156 -9.95 -1.69 29.13
N THR A 157 -11.19 -2.12 29.31
CA THR A 157 -11.75 -2.55 30.60
C THR A 157 -11.01 -3.76 31.19
N LYS A 158 -10.58 -4.68 30.32
CA LYS A 158 -9.83 -5.89 30.70
C LYS A 158 -8.31 -5.73 30.61
N ARG A 159 -7.82 -4.53 30.24
CA ARG A 159 -6.39 -4.23 30.08
C ARG A 159 -5.69 -5.26 29.19
N THR A 160 -6.37 -5.61 28.11
CA THR A 160 -5.93 -6.65 27.18
C THR A 160 -5.41 -5.98 25.92
N TYR A 161 -4.20 -6.37 25.52
CA TYR A 161 -3.45 -5.83 24.40
C TYR A 161 -3.08 -6.96 23.44
N PHE A 162 -2.79 -6.64 22.18
CA PHE A 162 -2.11 -7.58 21.29
C PHE A 162 -0.61 -7.30 21.28
N LEU A 163 0.18 -8.34 21.00
CA LEU A 163 1.63 -8.26 20.86
C LEU A 163 2.09 -9.17 19.72
N ILE A 164 2.56 -8.60 18.63
CA ILE A 164 2.86 -9.38 17.42
C ILE A 164 4.22 -8.97 16.87
N ALA A 165 5.03 -9.93 16.46
CA ALA A 165 6.27 -9.64 15.75
C ALA A 165 5.93 -9.27 14.30
N GLU A 166 6.46 -8.17 13.79
CA GLU A 166 6.19 -7.72 12.42
C GLU A 166 6.53 -8.80 11.38
N LYS A 167 7.61 -9.54 11.60
CA LYS A 167 8.02 -10.67 10.75
C LYS A 167 7.03 -11.85 10.72
N ASP A 168 6.16 -11.97 11.72
CA ASP A 168 5.12 -13.02 11.75
C ASP A 168 3.90 -12.62 10.90
N ILE A 169 3.80 -11.35 10.51
CA ILE A 169 2.79 -10.85 9.60
C ILE A 169 3.22 -11.29 8.20
N LYS A 170 2.67 -12.40 7.73
CA LYS A 170 2.81 -12.79 6.32
C LYS A 170 2.38 -11.60 5.45
N VAL A 171 3.26 -11.18 4.54
CA VAL A 171 3.07 -10.09 3.56
C VAL A 171 2.01 -10.44 2.48
N ASN A 172 1.20 -11.46 2.68
CA ASN A 172 0.17 -11.92 1.73
C ASN A 172 -1.16 -11.19 1.93
N THR A 173 -1.24 -9.87 1.79
CA THR A 173 -2.58 -9.22 1.84
C THR A 173 -2.74 -7.93 1.08
N GLU A 174 -1.67 -7.20 0.76
CA GLU A 174 -1.83 -6.05 -0.14
C GLU A 174 -2.13 -6.52 -1.57
N GLN A 175 -1.50 -7.61 -2.01
CA GLN A 175 -1.87 -8.28 -3.27
C GLN A 175 -3.30 -8.82 -3.24
N ASP A 176 -3.70 -9.56 -2.19
CA ASP A 176 -5.03 -10.19 -2.15
C ASP A 176 -6.21 -9.20 -2.09
N MET A 177 -6.04 -8.07 -1.37
CA MET A 177 -7.10 -7.05 -1.32
C MET A 177 -7.14 -6.19 -2.60
N GLY A 178 -5.98 -5.89 -3.18
CA GLY A 178 -5.93 -5.31 -4.53
C GLY A 178 -6.62 -6.22 -5.54
N ASP A 179 -6.34 -7.52 -5.52
CA ASP A 179 -6.98 -8.50 -6.41
C ASP A 179 -8.49 -8.58 -6.19
N SER A 180 -8.95 -8.52 -4.93
CA SER A 180 -10.38 -8.47 -4.60
C SER A 180 -11.06 -7.21 -5.14
N ILE A 181 -10.43 -6.04 -4.99
CA ILE A 181 -10.94 -4.77 -5.53
C ILE A 181 -10.98 -4.82 -7.06
N TYR A 182 -9.93 -5.39 -7.68
CA TYR A 182 -9.85 -5.57 -9.11
C TYR A 182 -10.99 -6.45 -9.63
N GLN A 183 -11.24 -7.60 -9.00
CA GLN A 183 -12.37 -8.48 -9.35
C GLN A 183 -13.72 -7.76 -9.18
N ILE A 184 -13.93 -7.04 -8.08
CA ILE A 184 -15.15 -6.27 -7.85
C ILE A 184 -15.40 -5.26 -8.97
N LEU A 185 -14.36 -4.52 -9.38
CA LEU A 185 -14.48 -3.55 -10.46
C LEU A 185 -14.74 -4.25 -11.80
N GLN A 186 -14.02 -5.34 -12.10
CA GLN A 186 -14.25 -6.13 -13.31
C GLN A 186 -15.69 -6.67 -13.41
N GLU A 187 -16.22 -7.25 -12.33
CA GLU A 187 -17.57 -7.80 -12.28
C GLU A 187 -18.64 -6.71 -12.47
N GLU A 188 -18.42 -5.52 -11.91
CA GLU A 188 -19.37 -4.40 -12.01
C GLU A 188 -19.29 -3.66 -13.35
N GLY A 189 -18.13 -3.70 -14.01
CA GLY A 189 -17.91 -3.10 -15.32
C GLY A 189 -18.09 -1.58 -15.36
N LYS A 190 -18.05 -0.91 -14.20
CA LYS A 190 -18.19 0.55 -14.07
C LYS A 190 -17.43 1.09 -12.86
N PRO A 191 -17.06 2.38 -12.86
CA PRO A 191 -16.37 2.98 -11.72
C PRO A 191 -17.24 2.98 -10.47
N LEU A 192 -16.61 2.73 -9.32
CA LEU A 192 -17.27 2.68 -8.02
C LEU A 192 -16.62 3.66 -7.05
N SER A 193 -17.40 4.20 -6.13
CA SER A 193 -16.82 4.99 -5.04
C SER A 193 -16.07 4.12 -4.04
N CYS A 194 -15.13 4.73 -3.29
CA CYS A 194 -14.42 4.02 -2.23
C CYS A 194 -15.41 3.34 -1.25
N LEU A 195 -16.53 4.02 -0.95
CA LEU A 195 -17.61 3.49 -0.12
C LEU A 195 -18.34 2.30 -0.76
N GLN A 196 -18.57 2.33 -2.07
CA GLN A 196 -19.20 1.24 -2.82
C GLN A 196 -18.29 0.02 -2.93
N ILE A 197 -16.99 0.23 -3.09
CA ILE A 197 -15.96 -0.82 -3.08
C ILE A 197 -15.90 -1.43 -1.67
N TYR A 198 -15.80 -0.59 -0.63
CA TYR A 198 -15.89 -0.99 0.77
C TYR A 198 -17.09 -1.88 1.05
N THR A 199 -18.28 -1.43 0.62
CA THR A 199 -19.55 -2.14 0.83
C THR A 199 -19.53 -3.52 0.18
N ARG A 200 -18.88 -3.68 -0.97
CA ARG A 200 -18.78 -4.96 -1.69
C ARG A 200 -17.73 -5.88 -1.11
N VAL A 201 -16.58 -5.32 -0.69
CA VAL A 201 -15.55 -6.07 0.04
C VAL A 201 -16.11 -6.63 1.34
N ILE A 202 -16.90 -5.84 2.08
CA ILE A 202 -17.47 -6.24 3.38
C ILE A 202 -18.86 -6.88 3.27
N LYS A 203 -19.53 -6.74 2.12
CA LYS A 203 -20.89 -7.23 1.81
C LYS A 203 -21.97 -6.71 2.78
N GLU A 204 -21.85 -5.48 3.28
CA GLU A 204 -22.83 -4.78 4.14
C GLU A 204 -22.78 -3.25 3.97
N GLU A 205 -23.89 -2.54 4.23
CA GLU A 205 -23.96 -1.07 4.20
C GLU A 205 -23.12 -0.41 5.32
N PRO A 206 -22.30 0.61 5.00
CA PRO A 206 -21.40 1.25 5.94
C PRO A 206 -22.17 2.18 6.88
N THR A 207 -22.07 1.92 8.19
CA THR A 207 -22.73 2.77 9.19
C THR A 207 -21.88 3.97 9.64
N HIS A 208 -20.56 4.02 9.43
CA HIS A 208 -19.69 5.19 9.68
C HIS A 208 -18.35 5.11 8.93
N GLN A 209 -17.72 6.28 8.67
CA GLN A 209 -16.33 6.41 8.19
C GLN A 209 -15.37 5.77 9.20
N GLY A 210 -14.80 4.63 8.86
CA GLY A 210 -13.84 3.89 9.68
C GLY A 210 -12.49 3.78 8.99
N LEU A 211 -11.44 3.46 9.74
CA LEU A 211 -10.05 3.33 9.25
C LEU A 211 -9.87 2.38 8.06
N PHE A 212 -10.81 1.45 7.85
CA PHE A 212 -10.82 0.53 6.70
C PHE A 212 -11.17 1.22 5.37
N GLU A 213 -11.90 2.35 5.39
CA GLU A 213 -12.04 3.22 4.22
C GLU A 213 -10.69 3.82 3.82
N GLY A 214 -9.90 4.27 4.82
CA GLY A 214 -8.54 4.75 4.60
C GLY A 214 -7.60 3.68 4.06
N TYR A 215 -7.79 2.42 4.47
CA TYR A 215 -7.01 1.29 3.94
C TYR A 215 -7.33 1.00 2.46
N ILE A 216 -8.61 0.93 2.08
CA ILE A 216 -9.02 0.77 0.68
C ILE A 216 -8.53 1.95 -0.15
N GLN A 217 -8.67 3.17 0.37
CA GLN A 217 -8.19 4.36 -0.33
C GLN A 217 -6.67 4.33 -0.55
N ASN A 218 -5.90 3.82 0.41
CA ASN A 218 -4.46 3.65 0.28
C ASN A 218 -4.11 2.61 -0.79
N ILE A 219 -4.82 1.49 -0.87
CA ILE A 219 -4.62 0.48 -1.93
C ILE A 219 -4.93 1.11 -3.29
N LEU A 220 -6.10 1.73 -3.43
CA LEU A 220 -6.55 2.38 -4.66
C LEU A 220 -5.56 3.45 -5.15
N SER A 221 -4.94 4.20 -4.23
CA SER A 221 -4.02 5.28 -4.59
C SER A 221 -2.61 4.81 -4.94
N ASN A 222 -2.17 3.63 -4.48
CA ASN A 222 -0.79 3.15 -4.65
C ASN A 222 -0.65 1.98 -5.63
N ASP A 223 -1.75 1.30 -5.98
CA ASP A 223 -1.75 0.21 -6.94
C ASP A 223 -2.12 0.72 -8.34
N ASN A 224 -1.16 0.63 -9.27
CA ASN A 224 -1.24 1.16 -10.63
C ASN A 224 -2.35 0.55 -11.48
N ARG A 225 -3.01 -0.53 -11.03
CA ARG A 225 -4.17 -1.10 -11.71
C ARG A 225 -5.42 -0.24 -11.55
N PHE A 226 -5.46 0.65 -10.57
CA PHE A 226 -6.60 1.51 -10.28
C PHE A 226 -6.34 2.95 -10.70
N VAL A 227 -7.41 3.63 -11.09
CA VAL A 227 -7.39 5.05 -11.43
C VAL A 227 -8.60 5.74 -10.84
N GLU A 228 -8.38 6.93 -10.25
CA GLU A 228 -9.48 7.83 -9.89
C GLU A 228 -9.97 8.53 -11.16
N MET A 229 -11.09 8.06 -11.72
CA MET A 229 -11.63 8.59 -12.97
C MET A 229 -12.41 9.89 -12.77
N GLN A 230 -13.07 10.02 -11.62
CA GLN A 230 -13.76 11.23 -11.17
C GLN A 230 -13.63 11.31 -9.66
N LYS A 231 -13.90 12.47 -9.06
CA LYS A 231 -13.77 12.68 -7.62
C LYS A 231 -14.42 11.56 -6.80
N ASN A 232 -13.60 10.75 -6.15
CA ASN A 232 -13.96 9.56 -5.38
C ASN A 232 -14.71 8.47 -6.17
N LEU A 233 -14.44 8.32 -7.46
CA LEU A 233 -14.88 7.20 -8.31
C LEU A 233 -13.65 6.54 -8.93
N TRP A 234 -13.47 5.28 -8.57
CA TRP A 234 -12.31 4.48 -8.94
C TRP A 234 -12.70 3.45 -9.98
N GLY A 235 -11.87 3.32 -11.01
CA GLY A 235 -11.99 2.33 -12.07
C GLY A 235 -10.67 1.61 -12.31
N LEU A 236 -10.67 0.72 -13.30
CA LEU A 236 -9.47 0.02 -13.73
C LEU A 236 -8.71 0.85 -14.76
N PHE A 237 -7.38 0.85 -14.66
CA PHE A 237 -6.50 1.52 -15.61
C PHE A 237 -6.77 1.05 -17.06
N GLU A 238 -7.09 -0.23 -17.24
CA GLU A 238 -7.40 -0.82 -18.55
C GLU A 238 -8.70 -0.31 -19.18
N TRP A 239 -9.58 0.35 -18.42
CA TRP A 239 -10.81 0.96 -18.93
C TRP A 239 -10.59 2.31 -19.59
N LEU A 240 -9.47 2.96 -19.27
CA LEU A 240 -9.06 4.19 -19.94
C LEU A 240 -8.78 3.89 -21.40
N ASP A 241 -9.11 4.83 -22.29
CA ASP A 241 -8.69 4.71 -23.67
C ASP A 241 -7.15 4.84 -23.79
N LYS A 242 -6.61 4.51 -24.97
CA LYS A 242 -5.16 4.53 -25.18
C LYS A 242 -4.55 5.91 -24.95
N THR A 243 -5.28 7.00 -25.25
CA THR A 243 -4.81 8.38 -25.06
C THR A 243 -4.72 8.73 -23.58
N GLU A 244 -5.75 8.37 -22.81
CA GLU A 244 -5.82 8.55 -21.36
C GLU A 244 -4.75 7.72 -20.63
N GLN A 245 -4.54 6.47 -21.04
CA GLN A 245 -3.49 5.60 -20.48
C GLN A 245 -2.09 6.17 -20.70
N LEU A 246 -1.80 6.69 -21.89
CA LEU A 246 -0.50 7.29 -22.22
C LEU A 246 -0.23 8.53 -21.36
N TYR A 247 -1.22 9.42 -21.26
CA TYR A 247 -1.08 10.63 -20.46
C TYR A 247 -0.95 10.32 -18.96
N LEU A 248 -1.76 9.39 -18.43
CA LEU A 248 -1.69 9.02 -17.01
C LEU A 248 -0.32 8.43 -16.65
N ASN A 249 0.22 7.53 -17.49
CA ASN A 249 1.56 6.96 -17.30
C ASN A 249 2.70 8.01 -17.31
N LEU A 250 2.52 9.13 -18.02
CA LEU A 250 3.44 10.26 -17.94
C LEU A 250 3.31 11.01 -16.63
N PHE A 251 2.08 11.24 -16.19
CA PHE A 251 1.78 12.03 -15.01
C PHE A 251 2.17 11.33 -13.69
N THR A 252 2.02 9.99 -13.63
CA THR A 252 2.29 9.18 -12.44
C THR A 252 3.70 8.60 -12.39
N ALA A 253 4.55 8.86 -13.40
CA ALA A 253 5.92 8.37 -13.38
C ALA A 253 6.76 9.09 -12.31
N ASP A 254 7.14 8.33 -11.27
CA ASP A 254 7.83 8.86 -10.08
C ASP A 254 9.36 8.97 -10.23
N ASN A 255 9.94 8.38 -11.28
CA ASN A 255 11.37 8.43 -11.53
C ASN A 255 11.68 8.72 -12.99
N PHE A 256 12.92 9.17 -13.22
CA PHE A 256 13.39 9.58 -14.54
C PHE A 256 13.26 8.47 -15.59
N ASN A 257 13.61 7.22 -15.27
CA ASN A 257 13.59 6.15 -16.25
C ASN A 257 12.16 5.82 -16.70
N ASP A 258 11.23 5.71 -15.77
CA ASP A 258 9.83 5.41 -16.08
C ASP A 258 9.19 6.54 -16.86
N PHE A 259 9.49 7.80 -16.51
CA PHE A 259 9.04 8.97 -17.25
C PHE A 259 9.53 8.95 -18.71
N GLN A 260 10.80 8.59 -18.92
CA GLN A 260 11.40 8.49 -20.25
C GLN A 260 10.78 7.35 -21.09
N GLN A 261 10.46 6.21 -20.46
CA GLN A 261 9.73 5.14 -21.14
C GLN A 261 8.30 5.56 -21.50
N SER A 262 7.62 6.30 -20.62
CA SER A 262 6.29 6.85 -20.91
C SER A 262 6.34 7.85 -22.07
N LEU A 263 7.34 8.72 -22.13
CA LEU A 263 7.56 9.63 -23.26
C LEU A 263 7.76 8.86 -24.57
N LYS A 264 8.60 7.80 -24.56
CA LYS A 264 8.81 6.95 -25.73
C LYS A 264 7.49 6.40 -26.28
N LYS A 265 6.65 5.82 -25.41
CA LYS A 265 5.33 5.28 -25.81
C LYS A 265 4.42 6.35 -26.42
N CYS A 266 4.47 7.58 -25.92
CA CYS A 266 3.68 8.69 -26.46
C CYS A 266 4.14 9.07 -27.88
N PHE A 267 5.44 9.19 -28.11
CA PHE A 267 5.96 9.49 -29.45
C PHE A 267 5.73 8.35 -30.44
N GLU A 268 5.84 7.09 -30.00
CA GLU A 268 5.44 5.94 -30.82
C GLU A 268 3.95 5.96 -31.18
N PHE A 269 3.09 6.34 -30.23
CA PHE A 269 1.66 6.51 -30.48
C PHE A 269 1.38 7.59 -31.52
N LEU A 270 2.09 8.72 -31.46
CA LEU A 270 2.00 9.81 -32.43
C LEU A 270 2.61 9.48 -33.81
N GLY A 271 3.07 8.24 -34.02
CA GLY A 271 3.62 7.77 -35.30
C GLY A 271 5.11 8.06 -35.53
N TYR A 272 5.86 8.45 -34.50
CA TYR A 272 7.31 8.60 -34.60
C TYR A 272 8.00 7.23 -34.50
N ASP A 273 9.05 7.04 -35.30
CA ASP A 273 10.04 5.99 -35.11
C ASP A 273 10.99 6.37 -33.98
N THR A 274 11.01 5.58 -32.90
CA THR A 274 11.74 5.93 -31.68
C THR A 274 12.87 4.96 -31.37
N GLN A 275 14.01 5.48 -30.92
CA GLN A 275 15.18 4.69 -30.55
C GLN A 275 15.96 5.33 -29.40
N TRP A 276 16.64 4.50 -28.60
CA TRP A 276 17.55 4.98 -27.57
C TRP A 276 18.95 5.17 -28.17
N CYS A 277 19.49 6.38 -28.08
CA CYS A 277 20.88 6.65 -28.41
C CYS A 277 21.77 6.31 -27.20
N THR A 278 22.76 5.44 -27.39
CA THR A 278 23.66 4.95 -26.32
C THR A 278 25.01 5.66 -26.27
N ASP A 279 25.24 6.65 -27.13
CA ASP A 279 26.55 7.31 -27.25
C ASP A 279 26.79 8.42 -26.20
N SER A 280 25.77 8.72 -25.39
CA SER A 280 25.83 9.63 -24.23
C SER A 280 25.84 8.87 -22.91
N GLN A 281 26.34 9.50 -21.83
CA GLN A 281 26.38 8.88 -20.50
C GLN A 281 24.98 8.48 -20.01
N ASN A 282 23.96 9.21 -20.46
CA ASN A 282 22.54 8.89 -20.27
C ASN A 282 21.90 8.49 -21.61
N LYS A 283 21.02 7.50 -21.61
CA LYS A 283 20.25 7.10 -22.81
C LYS A 283 19.32 8.23 -23.23
N LEU A 284 19.51 8.78 -24.42
CA LEU A 284 18.65 9.82 -24.98
C LEU A 284 17.61 9.20 -25.92
N LEU A 285 16.37 9.68 -25.85
CA LEU A 285 15.30 9.23 -26.75
C LEU A 285 15.38 10.04 -28.04
N LEU A 286 15.59 9.35 -29.16
CA LEU A 286 15.50 9.92 -30.50
C LEU A 286 14.16 9.54 -31.12
N ALA A 287 13.38 10.52 -31.54
CA ALA A 287 12.11 10.35 -32.23
C ALA A 287 12.21 10.91 -33.65
N LYS A 288 11.92 10.11 -34.67
CA LYS A 288 11.98 10.50 -36.09
C LYS A 288 10.61 10.37 -36.74
N ALA A 289 10.21 11.38 -37.50
CA ALA A 289 9.01 11.35 -38.32
C ALA A 289 9.42 11.55 -39.79
N ALA A 290 9.14 10.55 -40.63
CA ALA A 290 9.34 10.67 -42.07
C ALA A 290 8.03 11.15 -42.71
N LEU A 291 8.06 12.33 -43.32
CA LEU A 291 7.00 12.84 -44.19
C LEU A 291 7.44 12.71 -45.65
N ASP A 292 6.48 12.74 -46.57
CA ASP A 292 6.69 12.48 -48.01
C ASP A 292 7.83 13.29 -48.65
N TYR A 293 8.11 14.48 -48.14
CA TYR A 293 9.12 15.41 -48.67
C TYR A 293 10.17 15.84 -47.64
N LYS A 294 10.07 15.40 -46.38
CA LYS A 294 10.99 15.81 -45.31
C LYS A 294 10.96 14.86 -44.13
N SER A 295 12.13 14.54 -43.58
CA SER A 295 12.24 13.89 -42.27
C SER A 295 12.49 14.91 -41.18
N TYR A 296 11.80 14.75 -40.06
CA TYR A 296 12.08 15.46 -38.82
C TYR A 296 12.66 14.50 -37.79
N SER A 297 13.58 15.01 -36.96
CA SER A 297 14.27 14.25 -35.93
C SER A 297 14.41 15.07 -34.66
N LEU A 298 13.96 14.50 -33.56
CA LEU A 298 13.87 15.16 -32.26
C LEU A 298 14.65 14.35 -31.24
N ILE A 299 15.42 15.03 -30.40
CA ILE A 299 15.88 14.45 -29.13
C ILE A 299 14.85 14.82 -28.08
N VAL A 300 14.25 13.81 -27.47
CA VAL A 300 13.19 13.96 -26.48
C VAL A 300 13.75 13.54 -25.12
N THR A 301 13.43 14.32 -24.10
CA THR A 301 13.72 14.00 -22.71
C THR A 301 12.65 14.63 -21.82
N GLY A 302 12.71 14.41 -20.52
CA GLY A 302 11.85 15.10 -19.59
C GLY A 302 12.13 14.80 -18.13
N LEU A 303 11.39 15.50 -17.29
CA LEU A 303 11.50 15.48 -15.84
C LEU A 303 10.11 15.20 -15.23
N PRO A 304 10.01 14.24 -14.28
CA PRO A 304 8.75 13.89 -13.63
C PRO A 304 8.20 15.07 -12.82
N LYS A 305 6.91 15.06 -12.51
CA LYS A 305 6.19 16.12 -11.77
C LYS A 305 6.92 16.67 -10.54
N ASN A 306 7.56 15.79 -9.78
CA ASN A 306 8.22 16.06 -8.50
C ASN A 306 9.75 16.24 -8.63
N TYR A 307 10.24 16.67 -9.81
CA TYR A 307 11.68 16.85 -10.01
C TYR A 307 12.31 17.87 -9.05
N ASN A 308 13.59 17.68 -8.76
CA ASN A 308 14.35 18.56 -7.89
C ASN A 308 15.65 19.02 -8.57
N ILE A 309 16.38 19.90 -7.90
CA ILE A 309 17.61 20.48 -8.46
C ILE A 309 18.68 19.43 -8.78
N ASN A 310 18.77 18.35 -8.00
CA ASN A 310 19.72 17.27 -8.26
C ASN A 310 19.40 16.54 -9.56
N MET A 311 18.11 16.35 -9.88
CA MET A 311 17.69 15.77 -11.16
C MET A 311 18.06 16.68 -12.33
N VAL A 312 17.92 18.00 -12.17
CA VAL A 312 18.32 18.99 -13.19
C VAL A 312 19.82 18.94 -13.44
N HIS A 313 20.63 18.85 -12.39
CA HIS A 313 22.08 18.71 -12.52
C HIS A 313 22.52 17.37 -13.11
N SER A 314 21.73 16.30 -12.91
CA SER A 314 22.06 14.97 -13.45
C SER A 314 21.77 14.81 -14.95
N LEU A 315 21.06 15.75 -15.56
CA LEU A 315 20.83 15.74 -17.01
C LEU A 315 22.16 15.92 -17.75
N ASP A 316 22.38 15.10 -18.77
CA ASP A 316 23.57 15.21 -19.62
C ASP A 316 23.37 16.31 -20.67
N TRP A 317 23.37 17.56 -20.22
CA TRP A 317 23.19 18.76 -21.05
C TRP A 317 24.16 18.78 -22.23
N SER A 318 25.44 18.51 -21.96
CA SER A 318 26.48 18.50 -22.98
C SER A 318 26.31 17.33 -23.96
N GLY A 319 25.88 16.16 -23.47
CA GLY A 319 25.60 14.99 -24.28
C GLY A 319 24.40 15.20 -25.21
N MET A 320 23.35 15.88 -24.74
CA MET A 320 22.20 16.24 -25.58
C MET A 320 22.61 17.14 -26.75
N ARG A 321 23.45 18.16 -26.48
CA ARG A 321 23.98 19.06 -27.52
C ARG A 321 24.81 18.29 -28.55
N LYS A 322 25.76 17.48 -28.10
CA LYS A 322 26.61 16.65 -28.97
C LYS A 322 25.80 15.65 -29.80
N ALA A 323 24.82 15.00 -29.18
CA ALA A 323 23.94 14.05 -29.85
C ALA A 323 23.15 14.75 -30.96
N LYS A 324 22.63 15.96 -30.70
CA LYS A 324 21.91 16.76 -31.70
C LYS A 324 22.77 17.02 -32.94
N GLU A 325 24.01 17.44 -32.74
CA GLU A 325 24.96 17.70 -33.83
C GLU A 325 25.30 16.41 -34.59
N MET A 326 25.59 15.32 -33.87
CA MET A 326 26.00 14.04 -34.46
C MET A 326 24.92 13.42 -35.36
N ILE A 327 23.66 13.47 -34.93
CA ILE A 327 22.54 12.89 -35.67
C ILE A 327 21.79 13.91 -36.53
N ASN A 328 22.27 15.16 -36.56
CA ASN A 328 21.65 16.30 -37.22
C ASN A 328 20.16 16.47 -36.84
N ALA A 329 19.86 16.36 -35.54
CA ALA A 329 18.49 16.52 -35.03
C ALA A 329 18.00 17.97 -35.14
N ASP A 330 16.74 18.14 -35.51
CA ASP A 330 16.09 19.44 -35.66
C ASP A 330 16.00 20.19 -34.33
N SER A 331 15.69 19.49 -33.24
CA SER A 331 15.49 20.09 -31.91
C SER A 331 15.73 19.11 -30.77
N ILE A 332 16.02 19.67 -29.59
CA ILE A 332 16.04 18.97 -28.31
C ILE A 332 14.85 19.51 -27.52
N ILE A 333 13.98 18.63 -27.04
CA ILE A 333 12.77 18.98 -26.30
C ILE A 333 12.81 18.30 -24.94
N LEU A 334 12.58 19.08 -23.89
CA LEU A 334 12.43 18.62 -22.52
C LEU A 334 10.99 18.83 -22.06
N PHE A 335 10.33 17.75 -21.68
CA PHE A 335 8.97 17.78 -21.14
C PHE A 335 8.95 17.77 -19.62
N SER A 336 8.02 18.50 -19.00
CA SER A 336 7.66 18.34 -17.60
C SER A 336 6.24 18.84 -17.36
N GLU A 337 5.63 18.55 -16.22
CA GLU A 337 4.30 19.10 -15.90
C GLU A 337 4.35 20.63 -15.86
N LYS A 338 5.38 21.19 -15.19
CA LYS A 338 5.62 22.63 -15.05
C LYS A 338 7.09 22.96 -14.88
N PHE A 339 7.49 24.15 -15.32
CA PHE A 339 8.83 24.68 -15.13
C PHE A 339 8.85 25.76 -14.04
N TYR A 340 9.42 25.43 -12.88
CA TYR A 340 9.47 26.35 -11.72
C TYR A 340 10.89 26.61 -11.20
N LEU A 341 11.86 25.75 -11.53
CA LEU A 341 13.26 25.97 -11.16
C LEU A 341 13.92 26.92 -12.16
N LYS A 342 14.31 28.11 -11.68
CA LYS A 342 15.01 29.10 -12.51
C LYS A 342 16.25 28.53 -13.18
N GLU A 343 17.02 27.72 -12.44
CA GLU A 343 18.24 27.12 -12.97
C GLU A 343 17.99 26.19 -14.18
N LEU A 344 16.89 25.43 -14.16
CA LEU A 344 16.50 24.59 -15.31
C LEU A 344 16.20 25.46 -16.54
N ILE A 345 15.50 26.58 -16.34
CA ILE A 345 15.13 27.52 -17.41
C ILE A 345 16.36 28.18 -18.00
N ASP A 346 17.24 28.71 -17.13
CA ASP A 346 18.50 29.34 -17.54
C ASP A 346 19.37 28.35 -18.31
N ARG A 347 19.52 27.11 -17.80
CA ARG A 347 20.33 26.07 -18.43
C ARG A 347 19.77 25.60 -19.77
N ALA A 348 18.45 25.41 -19.87
CA ALA A 348 17.81 25.05 -21.12
C ALA A 348 18.03 26.11 -22.21
N SER A 349 18.00 27.39 -21.83
CA SER A 349 18.31 28.50 -22.74
C SER A 349 19.76 28.46 -23.24
N GLU A 350 20.73 28.28 -22.33
CA GLU A 350 22.16 28.17 -22.67
C GLU A 350 22.48 26.99 -23.60
N GLU A 351 21.73 25.89 -23.46
CA GLU A 351 21.91 24.63 -24.17
C GLU A 351 21.00 24.49 -25.40
N ALA A 352 20.21 25.52 -25.72
CA ALA A 352 19.22 25.54 -26.81
C ALA A 352 18.24 24.36 -26.76
N VAL A 353 17.79 24.01 -25.55
CA VAL A 353 16.77 22.99 -25.27
C VAL A 353 15.41 23.66 -25.14
N GLN A 354 14.42 23.17 -25.90
CA GLN A 354 13.05 23.66 -25.84
C GLN A 354 12.32 23.04 -24.66
N LEU A 355 11.59 23.85 -23.88
CA LEU A 355 10.85 23.43 -22.71
C LEU A 355 9.35 23.37 -23.04
N TYR A 356 8.76 22.18 -23.03
CA TYR A 356 7.33 21.99 -23.28
C TYR A 356 6.61 21.42 -22.07
N GLU A 357 5.48 22.02 -21.70
CA GLU A 357 4.62 21.47 -20.65
C GLU A 357 3.87 20.24 -21.16
N LEU A 358 3.60 19.28 -20.28
CA LEU A 358 2.87 18.06 -20.61
C LEU A 358 1.46 18.32 -21.17
N SER A 359 0.87 19.48 -20.87
CA SER A 359 -0.42 19.91 -21.43
C SER A 359 -0.41 19.98 -22.96
N ILE A 360 0.73 20.31 -23.58
CA ILE A 360 0.89 20.32 -25.03
C ILE A 360 0.86 18.88 -25.56
N LEU A 361 1.57 17.98 -24.90
CA LEU A 361 1.63 16.57 -25.30
C LEU A 361 0.27 15.89 -25.11
N ASP A 362 -0.46 16.19 -24.03
CA ASP A 362 -1.84 15.75 -23.81
C ASP A 362 -2.76 16.16 -24.97
N TYR A 363 -2.69 17.44 -25.37
CA TYR A 363 -3.46 17.94 -26.49
C TYR A 363 -3.13 17.20 -27.80
N LEU A 364 -1.83 17.01 -28.10
CA LEU A 364 -1.41 16.30 -29.31
C LEU A 364 -1.86 14.83 -29.33
N ILE A 365 -1.80 14.14 -28.19
CA ILE A 365 -2.24 12.74 -28.08
C ILE A 365 -3.76 12.63 -28.27
N LYS A 366 -4.54 13.59 -27.76
CA LYS A 366 -6.00 13.59 -27.88
C LYS A 366 -6.51 13.92 -29.29
N GLU A 367 -5.77 14.72 -30.05
CA GLU A 367 -6.12 15.09 -31.42
C GLU A 367 -5.65 14.06 -32.47
N HIS A 368 -4.72 13.17 -32.11
CA HIS A 368 -4.18 12.11 -32.98
C HIS A 368 -5.13 10.91 -33.06
#